data_AF-A0A9P4KAY0-F1
#
_entry.id   AF-A0A9P4KAY0-F1
#
_cell.length_a   1.000
_cell.length_b   1.000
_cell.length_c   1.000
_cell.angle_alpha   90.00
_cell.angle_beta   90.00
_cell.angle_gamma   90.00
#
_symmetry.space_group_name_H-M   'P 1'
#
loop_
_entity.id
_entity.type
_entity.pdbx_description
1 polymer ?
#
loop_
_entity_poly.entity_id
_entity_poly.type
_entity_poly.pdbx_seq_one_letter_code
_entity_poly.pdbx_strand_id
1 'polypeptide(L)'
;MESPLIVVEDWAMEPPVTMRYINADHDLDFLLVYKAVRTLPSHPGRGALSIIYEGVGHKYALKPCTDDFLEHFFSCAGNLADYLAVFYPHDNAITQAVWLRLLDNFQIAAKLPHNILQTQAPVCSHAGDFSKAYDEVFRFINNILTNSHDPTSCRTQNVAHSFNMVTPRRPYLGAFKFGMKPWQQFLLNGSPGFCVEGQSRRYDIEEGMEFYAGESGEKKVKQVVVPMGALGIVQKHTERMRGFVKEMAVVKEQEGDNGQAMVARFDKNVSFIMTYSSQVPILWI
;
A
#
# COMPACT_ATOMS: atom_id res chain seq x y z
N MET A 1 23.42 2.35 -29.83
CA MET A 1 24.25 2.15 -28.62
C MET A 1 23.43 2.69 -27.47
N GLU A 2 23.22 1.90 -26.42
CA GLU A 2 22.59 2.39 -25.20
C GLU A 2 23.56 3.38 -24.53
N SER A 3 23.04 4.53 -24.09
CA SER A 3 23.84 5.50 -23.36
C SER A 3 24.28 4.90 -22.02
N PRO A 4 25.54 5.10 -21.59
CA PRO A 4 26.00 4.55 -20.32
C PRO A 4 25.28 5.22 -19.15
N LEU A 5 24.85 4.40 -18.19
CA LEU A 5 24.36 4.87 -16.90
C LEU A 5 25.53 5.33 -16.03
N ILE A 6 25.47 6.57 -15.54
CA ILE A 6 26.43 7.13 -14.60
C ILE A 6 25.73 7.39 -13.26
N VAL A 7 26.31 6.85 -12.19
CA VAL A 7 25.82 6.96 -10.81
C VAL A 7 26.92 7.63 -9.99
N VAL A 8 26.61 8.74 -9.31
CA VAL A 8 27.55 9.44 -8.44
C VAL A 8 27.17 9.16 -6.99
N GLU A 9 28.05 8.47 -6.27
CA GLU A 9 27.80 8.00 -4.91
C GLU A 9 28.66 8.75 -3.88
N ASP A 10 28.09 8.96 -2.69
CA ASP A 10 28.81 9.43 -1.51
C ASP A 10 29.31 8.24 -0.69
N TRP A 11 30.62 8.00 -0.75
CA TRP A 11 31.32 6.92 -0.06
C TRP A 11 31.67 7.25 1.40
N ALA A 12 31.31 8.44 1.89
CA ALA A 12 31.44 8.76 3.32
C ALA A 12 30.34 8.09 4.18
N MET A 13 29.28 7.56 3.54
CA MET A 13 28.21 6.80 4.16
C MET A 13 28.37 5.30 3.88
N GLU A 14 27.91 4.46 4.82
CA GLU A 14 27.96 3.01 4.68
C GLU A 14 26.54 2.40 4.85
N PRO A 15 25.98 1.75 3.80
CA PRO A 15 26.47 1.69 2.42
C PRO A 15 26.48 3.07 1.72
N PRO A 16 27.25 3.23 0.62
CA PRO A 16 27.27 4.46 -0.16
C PRO A 16 25.87 4.85 -0.62
N VAL A 17 25.58 6.15 -0.65
CA VAL A 17 24.28 6.67 -1.09
C VAL A 17 24.46 7.39 -2.42
N THR A 18 23.60 7.08 -3.37
CA THR A 18 23.61 7.77 -4.67
C THR A 18 23.09 9.20 -4.53
N MET A 19 23.88 10.16 -5.00
CA MET A 19 23.58 11.59 -4.95
C MET A 19 23.15 12.16 -6.30
N ARG A 20 23.59 11.56 -7.42
CA ARG A 20 23.21 12.00 -8.77
C ARG A 20 23.15 10.83 -9.75
N TYR A 21 22.18 10.87 -10.65
CA TYR A 21 21.95 9.88 -11.69
C TYR A 21 21.98 10.54 -13.06
N ILE A 22 22.72 9.98 -14.01
CA ILE A 22 22.79 10.50 -15.38
C ILE A 22 22.63 9.34 -16.36
N ASN A 23 21.66 9.42 -17.26
CA ASN A 23 21.47 8.48 -18.36
C ASN A 23 20.84 9.21 -19.57
N ALA A 24 21.61 9.36 -20.64
CA ALA A 24 21.20 10.10 -21.84
C ALA A 24 20.68 11.50 -21.49
N ASP A 25 19.39 11.75 -21.73
CA ASP A 25 18.71 13.03 -21.49
C ASP A 25 18.16 13.16 -20.05
N HIS A 26 18.32 12.13 -19.21
CA HIS A 26 17.88 12.13 -17.82
C HIS A 26 19.04 12.45 -16.88
N ASP A 27 18.93 13.56 -16.14
CA ASP A 27 19.87 13.98 -15.10
C ASP A 27 19.08 14.30 -13.82
N LEU A 28 19.24 13.47 -12.80
CA LEU A 28 18.55 13.60 -11.52
C LEU A 28 19.56 13.88 -10.41
N ASP A 29 19.46 15.07 -9.83
CA ASP A 29 20.12 15.42 -8.57
C ASP A 29 19.20 15.01 -7.40
N PHE A 30 19.63 14.00 -6.65
CA PHE A 30 18.83 13.45 -5.55
C PHE A 30 18.49 14.51 -4.50
N LEU A 31 19.45 15.39 -4.15
CA LEU A 31 19.25 16.38 -3.10
C LEU A 31 18.23 17.44 -3.51
N LEU A 32 18.25 17.86 -4.78
CA LEU A 32 17.27 18.79 -5.33
C LEU A 32 15.87 18.16 -5.34
N VAL A 33 15.73 16.94 -5.86
CA VAL A 33 14.43 16.23 -5.91
C VAL A 33 13.90 15.97 -4.50
N TYR A 34 14.76 15.52 -3.58
CA TYR A 34 14.40 15.29 -2.18
C TYR A 34 13.83 16.55 -1.53
N LYS A 35 14.51 17.70 -1.68
CA LYS A 35 14.05 18.98 -1.14
C LYS A 35 12.72 19.40 -1.77
N ALA A 36 12.60 19.33 -3.09
CA ALA A 36 11.38 19.68 -3.80
C ALA A 36 10.18 18.87 -3.28
N VAL A 37 10.28 17.54 -3.32
CA VAL A 37 9.20 16.63 -2.88
C VAL A 37 8.85 16.84 -1.40
N ARG A 38 9.86 16.98 -0.53
CA ARG A 38 9.64 17.16 0.92
C ARG A 38 8.93 18.48 1.25
N THR A 39 9.10 19.51 0.43
CA THR A 39 8.47 20.82 0.67
C THR A 39 7.05 20.94 0.10
N LEU A 40 6.64 20.03 -0.79
CA LEU A 40 5.29 20.03 -1.39
C LEU A 40 4.14 20.11 -0.37
N PRO A 41 4.13 19.36 0.76
CA PRO A 41 3.04 19.43 1.72
C PRO A 41 2.85 20.82 2.35
N SER A 42 3.94 21.59 2.45
CA SER A 42 4.00 22.95 3.00
C SER A 42 4.04 24.04 1.92
N HIS A 43 3.86 23.70 0.65
CA HIS A 43 3.96 24.67 -0.44
C HIS A 43 2.88 25.76 -0.29
N PRO A 44 3.21 27.07 -0.40
CA PRO A 44 2.26 28.16 -0.14
C PRO A 44 1.09 28.18 -1.13
N GLY A 45 1.32 27.72 -2.36
CA GLY A 45 0.31 27.56 -3.40
C GLY A 45 -0.59 26.33 -3.27
N ARG A 46 -0.37 25.48 -2.25
CA ARG A 46 -1.17 24.27 -2.04
C ARG A 46 -2.59 24.64 -1.59
N GLY A 47 -3.59 24.03 -2.23
CA GLY A 47 -4.98 24.22 -1.89
C GLY A 47 -5.32 23.68 -0.50
N ALA A 48 -6.24 24.36 0.19
CA ALA A 48 -6.66 24.00 1.54
C ALA A 48 -8.13 24.37 1.79
N LEU A 49 -8.79 23.62 2.68
CA LEU A 49 -10.10 24.00 3.22
C LEU A 49 -9.91 24.60 4.60
N SER A 50 -10.43 25.81 4.78
CA SER A 50 -10.57 26.45 6.08
C SER A 50 -12.02 26.38 6.53
N ILE A 51 -12.24 26.12 7.82
CA ILE A 51 -13.57 26.17 8.43
C ILE A 51 -13.79 27.60 8.94
N ILE A 52 -14.81 28.28 8.42
CA ILE A 52 -15.28 29.57 8.90
C ILE A 52 -16.50 29.33 9.78
N TYR A 53 -16.44 29.76 11.04
CA TYR A 53 -17.57 29.67 11.96
C TYR A 53 -18.47 30.89 11.79
N GLU A 54 -19.74 30.67 11.43
CA GLU A 54 -20.75 31.71 11.26
C GLU A 54 -21.95 31.42 12.17
N GLY A 55 -22.01 32.07 13.33
CA GLY A 55 -23.09 31.92 14.30
C GLY A 55 -23.22 30.49 14.84
N VAL A 56 -24.36 29.83 14.56
CA VAL A 56 -24.67 28.45 15.01
C VAL A 56 -24.12 27.39 14.03
N GLY A 57 -23.55 27.80 12.91
CA GLY A 57 -23.06 26.91 11.85
C GLY A 57 -21.58 27.07 11.52
N HIS A 58 -21.11 26.21 10.62
CA HIS A 58 -19.81 26.35 9.99
C HIS A 58 -19.97 26.29 8.47
N LYS A 59 -19.11 27.02 7.77
CA LYS A 59 -18.96 26.96 6.32
C LYS A 59 -17.53 26.60 5.99
N TYR A 60 -17.34 25.94 4.85
CA TYR A 60 -16.02 25.68 4.31
C TYR A 60 -15.65 26.80 3.34
N ALA A 61 -14.48 27.39 3.51
CA ALA A 61 -13.86 28.29 2.55
C ALA A 61 -12.68 27.60 1.89
N LEU A 62 -12.66 27.63 0.56
CA LEU A 62 -11.60 27.05 -0.26
C LEU A 62 -10.51 28.09 -0.50
N LYS A 63 -9.28 27.73 -0.15
CA LYS A 63 -8.09 28.31 -0.77
C LYS A 63 -7.75 27.44 -1.99
N PRO A 64 -7.93 27.94 -3.23
CA PRO A 64 -7.63 27.15 -4.42
C PRO A 64 -6.12 26.89 -4.54
N CYS A 65 -5.74 25.82 -5.24
CA CYS A 65 -4.34 25.62 -5.60
C CYS A 65 -3.91 26.67 -6.64
N THR A 66 -2.64 27.09 -6.57
CA THR A 66 -2.02 27.95 -7.59
C THR A 66 -1.41 27.11 -8.71
N ASP A 67 -1.27 27.69 -9.90
CA ASP A 67 -0.64 27.02 -11.04
C ASP A 67 0.82 26.63 -10.73
N ASP A 68 1.58 27.53 -10.08
CA ASP A 68 2.95 27.23 -9.61
C ASP A 68 3.03 25.96 -8.76
N PHE A 69 2.04 25.72 -7.89
CA PHE A 69 2.01 24.51 -7.08
C PHE A 69 1.73 23.28 -7.93
N LEU A 70 0.79 23.37 -8.87
CA LEU A 70 0.43 22.25 -9.75
C LEU A 70 1.61 21.87 -10.65
N GLU A 71 2.27 22.86 -11.25
CA GLU A 71 3.47 22.65 -12.06
C GLU A 71 4.59 22.02 -11.22
N HIS A 72 4.88 22.57 -10.03
CA HIS A 72 5.90 22.04 -9.15
C HIS A 72 5.58 20.61 -8.67
N PHE A 73 4.30 20.33 -8.39
CA PHE A 73 3.82 19.00 -8.02
C PHE A 73 4.03 17.99 -9.14
N PHE A 74 3.61 18.29 -10.38
CA PHE A 74 3.79 17.37 -11.51
C PHE A 74 5.24 17.27 -11.99
N SER A 75 6.05 18.32 -11.83
CA SER A 75 7.50 18.24 -12.02
C SER A 75 8.14 17.22 -11.05
N CYS A 76 7.76 17.28 -9.77
CA CYS A 76 8.19 16.27 -8.78
C CYS A 76 7.72 14.85 -9.16
N ALA A 77 6.49 14.71 -9.68
CA ALA A 77 5.96 13.45 -10.16
C ALA A 77 6.80 12.87 -11.31
N GLY A 78 7.19 13.72 -12.27
CA GLY A 78 8.08 13.36 -13.38
C GLY A 78 9.44 12.87 -12.89
N ASN A 79 10.09 13.60 -11.98
CA ASN A 79 11.38 13.17 -11.41
C ASN A 79 11.30 11.81 -10.69
N LEU A 80 10.21 11.57 -9.96
CA LEU A 80 9.97 10.28 -9.29
C LEU A 80 9.72 9.15 -10.31
N ALA A 81 8.99 9.45 -11.39
CA ALA A 81 8.73 8.52 -12.47
C ALA A 81 10.02 8.14 -13.24
N ASP A 82 10.85 9.14 -13.57
CA ASP A 82 12.16 8.95 -14.22
C ASP A 82 13.09 8.10 -13.36
N TYR A 83 13.16 8.38 -12.04
CA TYR A 83 13.90 7.55 -11.10
C TYR A 83 13.46 6.09 -11.16
N LEU A 84 12.16 5.85 -11.05
CA LEU A 84 11.62 4.49 -11.01
C LEU A 84 11.81 3.74 -12.33
N ALA A 85 11.67 4.43 -13.46
CA ALA A 85 11.76 3.82 -14.78
C ALA A 85 13.19 3.45 -15.17
N VAL A 86 14.16 4.30 -14.85
CA VAL A 86 15.53 4.20 -15.38
C VAL A 86 16.52 3.72 -14.32
N PHE A 87 16.43 4.25 -13.10
CA PHE A 87 17.53 4.16 -12.13
C PHE A 87 17.26 3.15 -11.00
N TYR A 88 16.00 2.89 -10.67
CA TYR A 88 15.60 2.00 -9.58
C TYR A 88 16.27 0.61 -9.58
N PRO A 89 16.39 -0.12 -10.72
CA PRO A 89 17.02 -1.45 -10.74
C PRO A 89 18.52 -1.46 -10.42
N HIS A 90 19.19 -0.31 -10.53
CA HIS A 90 20.64 -0.18 -10.39
C HIS A 90 21.09 0.33 -9.03
N ASP A 91 20.13 0.74 -8.19
CA ASP A 91 20.43 1.35 -6.90
C ASP A 91 20.42 0.33 -5.75
N ASN A 92 21.05 0.70 -4.63
CA ASN A 92 21.04 -0.16 -3.45
C ASN A 92 19.74 -0.02 -2.64
N ALA A 93 19.49 -1.00 -1.77
CA ALA A 93 18.26 -1.08 -1.00
C ALA A 93 17.98 0.15 -0.12
N ILE A 94 19.04 0.81 0.39
CA ILE A 94 18.87 2.01 1.23
C ILE A 94 18.40 3.17 0.38
N THR A 95 19.08 3.47 -0.72
CA THR A 95 18.69 4.57 -1.59
C THR A 95 17.31 4.33 -2.19
N GLN A 96 17.00 3.10 -2.61
CA GLN A 96 15.66 2.71 -3.05
C GLN A 96 14.61 3.00 -1.98
N ALA A 97 14.87 2.66 -0.71
CA ALA A 97 13.95 2.93 0.39
C ALA A 97 13.73 4.44 0.60
N VAL A 98 14.74 5.28 0.41
CA VAL A 98 14.60 6.73 0.51
C VAL A 98 13.75 7.30 -0.62
N TRP A 99 13.92 6.82 -1.86
CA TRP A 99 13.06 7.21 -2.98
C TRP A 99 11.61 6.77 -2.80
N LEU A 100 11.39 5.54 -2.31
CA LEU A 100 10.04 5.08 -1.96
C LEU A 100 9.43 5.92 -0.82
N ARG A 101 10.25 6.40 0.12
CA ARG A 101 9.82 7.36 1.14
C ARG A 101 9.45 8.73 0.55
N LEU A 102 10.07 9.16 -0.54
CA LEU A 102 9.65 10.36 -1.26
C LEU A 102 8.26 10.20 -1.90
N LEU A 103 7.91 8.99 -2.37
CA LEU A 103 6.53 8.71 -2.81
C LEU A 103 5.53 8.88 -1.67
N ASP A 104 5.84 8.45 -0.43
CA ASP A 104 4.96 8.69 0.73
C ASP A 104 4.69 10.20 0.91
N ASN A 105 5.75 11.01 0.84
CA ASN A 105 5.64 12.47 0.98
C ASN A 105 4.85 13.11 -0.17
N PHE A 106 5.10 12.66 -1.40
CA PHE A 106 4.37 13.09 -2.58
C PHE A 106 2.86 12.85 -2.44
N GLN A 107 2.47 11.69 -1.92
CA GLN A 107 1.07 11.40 -1.65
C GLN A 107 0.43 12.25 -0.57
N ILE A 108 1.19 12.57 0.49
CA ILE A 108 0.69 13.46 1.53
C ILE A 108 0.37 14.83 0.91
N ALA A 109 1.22 15.33 0.00
CA ALA A 109 0.96 16.57 -0.71
C ALA A 109 -0.27 16.49 -1.62
N ALA A 110 -0.53 15.33 -2.22
CA ALA A 110 -1.67 15.07 -3.10
C ALA A 110 -3.04 15.08 -2.38
N LYS A 111 -3.06 15.07 -1.04
CA LYS A 111 -4.29 15.23 -0.24
C LYS A 111 -4.78 16.68 -0.35
N LEU A 112 -5.44 17.00 -1.44
CA LEU A 112 -5.96 18.31 -1.77
C LEU A 112 -7.49 18.32 -1.62
N PRO A 113 -8.13 19.49 -1.50
CA PRO A 113 -9.58 19.62 -1.43
C PRO A 113 -10.25 19.40 -2.80
N HIS A 114 -9.94 18.26 -3.44
CA HIS A 114 -10.37 17.87 -4.79
C HIS A 114 -11.39 16.74 -4.77
N ASN A 115 -11.99 16.44 -3.60
CA ASN A 115 -12.99 15.40 -3.50
C ASN A 115 -14.33 15.89 -4.09
N ILE A 116 -14.51 15.66 -5.39
CA ILE A 116 -15.72 16.04 -6.15
C ILE A 116 -16.99 15.40 -5.56
N LEU A 117 -16.88 14.30 -4.80
CA LEU A 117 -18.05 13.67 -4.17
C LEU A 117 -18.48 14.33 -2.86
N GLN A 118 -17.68 15.24 -2.28
CA GLN A 118 -18.09 16.01 -1.12
C GLN A 118 -18.95 17.21 -1.55
N THR A 119 -20.25 16.96 -1.75
CA THR A 119 -21.23 17.98 -2.18
C THR A 119 -21.34 19.19 -1.25
N GLN A 120 -20.91 19.05 0.01
CA GLN A 120 -20.96 20.08 1.05
C GLN A 120 -19.71 20.97 1.09
N ALA A 121 -18.62 20.59 0.39
CA ALA A 121 -17.36 21.32 0.42
C ALA A 121 -17.07 21.94 -0.97
N PRO A 122 -16.59 23.20 -1.03
CA PRO A 122 -16.11 23.76 -2.27
C PRO A 122 -14.88 22.98 -2.77
N VAL A 123 -14.78 22.80 -4.09
CA VAL A 123 -13.71 22.07 -4.75
C VAL A 123 -12.97 22.97 -5.74
N CYS A 124 -11.68 22.71 -5.96
CA CYS A 124 -10.93 23.41 -7.00
C CYS A 124 -11.48 23.09 -8.40
N SER A 125 -11.43 24.07 -9.31
CA SER A 125 -11.86 23.91 -10.70
C SER A 125 -11.10 22.80 -11.45
N HIS A 126 -9.81 22.62 -11.14
CA HIS A 126 -8.94 21.60 -11.73
C HIS A 126 -9.04 20.22 -11.04
N ALA A 127 -9.94 20.03 -10.06
CA ALA A 127 -10.00 18.80 -9.26
C ALA A 127 -10.16 17.53 -10.11
N GLY A 128 -10.94 17.60 -11.20
CA GLY A 128 -11.15 16.48 -12.13
C GLY A 128 -9.88 16.10 -12.87
N ASP A 129 -9.27 17.07 -13.56
CA ASP A 129 -8.05 16.87 -14.34
C ASP A 129 -6.88 16.44 -13.45
N PHE A 130 -6.73 17.06 -12.28
CA PHE A 130 -5.73 16.68 -11.29
C PHE A 130 -5.90 15.22 -10.86
N SER A 131 -7.12 14.81 -10.50
CA SER A 131 -7.37 13.44 -10.02
C SER A 131 -7.05 12.41 -11.10
N LYS A 132 -7.41 12.69 -12.35
CA LYS A 132 -7.12 11.83 -13.50
C LYS A 132 -5.61 11.71 -13.73
N ALA A 133 -4.90 12.83 -13.82
CA ALA A 133 -3.45 12.85 -14.05
C ALA A 133 -2.69 12.18 -12.89
N TYR A 134 -3.10 12.43 -11.65
CA TYR A 134 -2.52 11.79 -10.47
C TYR A 134 -2.71 10.27 -10.48
N ASP A 135 -3.91 9.78 -10.81
CA ASP A 135 -4.17 8.34 -10.91
C ASP A 135 -3.37 7.70 -12.07
N GLU A 136 -3.15 8.41 -13.18
CA GLU A 136 -2.29 7.96 -14.28
C GLU A 136 -0.82 7.83 -13.84
N VAL A 137 -0.28 8.81 -13.11
CA VAL A 137 1.08 8.72 -12.52
C VAL A 137 1.20 7.50 -11.61
N PHE A 138 0.24 7.28 -10.71
CA PHE A 138 0.29 6.13 -9.81
C PHE A 138 0.10 4.80 -10.52
N ARG A 139 -0.69 4.75 -11.59
CA ARG A 139 -0.80 3.56 -12.44
C ARG A 139 0.54 3.26 -13.10
N PHE A 140 1.19 4.27 -13.68
CA PHE A 140 2.52 4.13 -14.28
C PHE A 140 3.56 3.60 -13.28
N ILE A 141 3.65 4.22 -12.10
CA ILE A 141 4.55 3.80 -11.02
C ILE A 141 4.30 2.35 -10.59
N ASN A 142 3.03 1.95 -10.44
CA ASN A 142 2.71 0.57 -10.08
C ASN A 142 3.09 -0.41 -11.19
N ASN A 143 2.86 -0.06 -12.46
CA ASN A 143 3.22 -0.92 -13.58
C ASN A 143 4.73 -1.17 -13.61
N ILE A 144 5.55 -0.15 -13.35
CA ILE A 144 7.01 -0.29 -13.23
C ILE A 144 7.36 -1.22 -12.06
N LEU A 145 6.88 -0.91 -10.85
CA LEU A 145 7.29 -1.63 -9.64
C LEU A 145 6.81 -3.09 -9.58
N THR A 146 5.69 -3.39 -10.24
CA THR A 146 5.10 -4.74 -10.22
C THR A 146 5.37 -5.53 -11.49
N ASN A 147 5.95 -4.90 -12.51
CA ASN A 147 6.04 -5.41 -13.88
C ASN A 147 4.68 -5.95 -14.39
N SER A 148 3.57 -5.38 -13.90
CA SER A 148 2.23 -5.79 -14.26
C SER A 148 1.74 -4.86 -15.37
N HIS A 149 1.60 -5.39 -16.57
CA HIS A 149 0.95 -4.69 -17.68
C HIS A 149 -0.57 -4.86 -17.66
N ASP A 150 -1.12 -5.62 -16.71
CA ASP A 150 -2.53 -5.91 -16.64
C ASP A 150 -3.28 -4.74 -15.98
N PRO A 151 -4.11 -3.97 -16.73
CA PRO A 151 -4.89 -2.88 -16.15
C PRO A 151 -5.98 -3.39 -15.19
N THR A 152 -6.28 -4.69 -15.20
CA THR A 152 -7.22 -5.36 -14.30
C THR A 152 -6.54 -6.00 -13.08
N SER A 153 -5.22 -5.93 -13.00
CA SER A 153 -4.44 -6.33 -11.83
C SER A 153 -5.08 -5.80 -10.56
N CYS A 154 -5.47 -6.74 -9.69
CA CYS A 154 -6.25 -6.42 -8.50
C CYS A 154 -5.50 -5.37 -7.65
N ARG A 155 -6.20 -4.34 -7.16
CA ARG A 155 -5.63 -3.25 -6.32
C ARG A 155 -4.82 -3.75 -5.11
N THR A 156 -4.96 -5.02 -4.76
CA THR A 156 -4.17 -5.73 -3.74
C THR A 156 -2.71 -5.96 -4.11
N GLN A 157 -2.35 -5.82 -5.39
CA GLN A 157 -0.96 -5.95 -5.87
C GLN A 157 -0.22 -4.62 -5.98
N ASN A 158 -0.94 -3.50 -5.96
CA ASN A 158 -0.33 -2.19 -6.02
C ASN A 158 0.67 -2.04 -4.87
N VAL A 159 1.89 -1.63 -5.21
CA VAL A 159 2.93 -1.27 -4.24
C VAL A 159 2.82 0.21 -3.90
N ALA A 160 2.21 0.96 -4.82
CA ALA A 160 1.91 2.36 -4.67
C ALA A 160 0.39 2.59 -4.53
N HIS A 161 -0.06 2.88 -3.31
CA HIS A 161 -1.48 2.96 -2.97
C HIS A 161 -2.06 4.34 -3.22
N SER A 162 -2.83 4.54 -4.29
CA SER A 162 -3.68 5.74 -4.36
C SER A 162 -4.60 5.72 -3.13
N PHE A 163 -4.44 6.69 -2.23
CA PHE A 163 -5.48 6.99 -1.26
C PHE A 163 -6.69 7.34 -2.12
N ASN A 164 -7.73 6.51 -2.06
CA ASN A 164 -9.00 6.91 -2.63
C ASN A 164 -9.35 8.26 -2.01
N MET A 165 -9.19 9.34 -2.77
CA MET A 165 -9.64 10.68 -2.39
C MET A 165 -11.16 10.70 -2.14
N VAL A 166 -11.82 9.58 -2.48
CA VAL A 166 -13.25 9.46 -2.74
C VAL A 166 -13.93 8.33 -1.93
N THR A 167 -13.22 7.42 -1.24
CA THR A 167 -13.96 6.31 -0.57
C THR A 167 -14.62 6.68 0.75
N PRO A 168 -15.84 6.18 0.99
CA PRO A 168 -16.52 6.32 2.27
C PRO A 168 -15.72 5.66 3.38
N ARG A 169 -15.87 6.17 4.59
CA ARG A 169 -15.32 5.71 5.89
C ARG A 169 -15.18 4.18 5.96
N ARG A 170 -14.13 3.61 5.38
CA ARG A 170 -13.67 2.26 5.74
C ARG A 170 -12.97 2.38 7.09
N PRO A 171 -12.97 1.33 7.93
CA PRO A 171 -12.15 1.34 9.14
C PRO A 171 -10.72 1.71 8.74
N TYR A 172 -10.19 2.76 9.36
CA TYR A 172 -8.83 3.24 9.10
C TYR A 172 -7.85 2.17 9.58
N LEU A 173 -7.29 1.40 8.64
CA LEU A 173 -6.31 0.35 8.92
C LEU A 173 -4.87 0.90 8.99
N GLY A 174 -4.70 2.22 9.06
CA GLY A 174 -3.41 2.91 8.94
C GLY A 174 -3.08 3.35 7.51
N ALA A 175 -2.03 4.15 7.38
CA ALA A 175 -1.45 4.51 6.08
C ALA A 175 -0.53 3.38 5.60
N PHE A 176 -0.76 2.89 4.39
CA PHE A 176 0.16 1.96 3.75
C PHE A 176 1.47 2.68 3.38
N LYS A 177 2.63 2.06 3.62
CA LYS A 177 3.94 2.56 3.13
C LYS A 177 4.21 2.07 1.70
N PHE A 178 4.88 2.89 0.88
CA PHE A 178 5.37 2.45 -0.45
C PHE A 178 6.43 1.37 -0.33
N GLY A 179 6.55 0.56 -1.39
CA GLY A 179 7.56 -0.51 -1.48
C GLY A 179 7.09 -1.88 -0.97
N MET A 180 5.90 -1.95 -0.36
CA MET A 180 5.32 -3.21 0.12
C MET A 180 3.85 -3.32 -0.27
N LYS A 181 3.45 -4.50 -0.76
CA LYS A 181 2.04 -4.84 -0.96
C LYS A 181 1.27 -4.76 0.37
N PRO A 182 -0.05 -4.49 0.38
CA PRO A 182 -0.85 -4.38 1.60
C PRO A 182 -0.67 -5.57 2.54
N TRP A 183 -0.73 -6.80 2.02
CA TRP A 183 -0.54 -8.01 2.80
C TRP A 183 0.88 -8.13 3.38
N GLN A 184 1.91 -7.66 2.67
CA GLN A 184 3.29 -7.66 3.15
C GLN A 184 3.44 -6.78 4.39
N GLN A 185 2.71 -5.67 4.44
CA GLN A 185 2.69 -4.77 5.60
C GLN A 185 1.99 -5.35 6.84
N PHE A 186 1.32 -6.49 6.69
CA PHE A 186 0.71 -7.23 7.80
C PHE A 186 1.48 -8.49 8.18
N LEU A 187 2.23 -9.08 7.24
CA LEU A 187 2.91 -10.37 7.44
C LEU A 187 4.42 -10.25 7.68
N LEU A 188 5.07 -9.16 7.26
CA LEU A 188 6.52 -9.01 7.42
C LEU A 188 6.90 -8.45 8.79
N ASN A 189 7.94 -9.04 9.38
CA ASN A 189 8.50 -8.59 10.66
C ASN A 189 8.96 -7.12 10.57
N GLY A 190 8.59 -6.30 11.56
CA GLY A 190 8.96 -4.88 11.61
C GLY A 190 8.19 -3.97 10.64
N SER A 191 7.18 -4.49 9.95
CA SER A 191 6.37 -3.71 9.01
C SER A 191 5.52 -2.63 9.72
N PRO A 192 5.20 -1.53 9.03
CA PRO A 192 4.52 -0.36 9.61
C PRO A 192 3.03 -0.54 9.90
N GLY A 193 2.37 -1.56 9.34
CA GLY A 193 1.00 -1.94 9.69
C GLY A 193 0.89 -2.60 11.08
N PHE A 194 2.01 -2.64 11.81
CA PHE A 194 2.22 -3.45 12.99
C PHE A 194 2.46 -2.57 14.23
N CYS A 195 1.39 -1.96 14.76
CA CYS A 195 1.44 -1.14 15.99
C CYS A 195 1.49 -1.98 17.29
N VAL A 196 2.07 -3.19 17.24
CA VAL A 196 2.18 -4.08 18.41
C VAL A 196 3.62 -4.04 18.93
N GLU A 197 3.76 -3.75 20.22
CA GLU A 197 5.05 -3.75 20.92
C GLU A 197 5.76 -5.11 20.78
N GLY A 198 7.09 -5.08 20.64
CA GLY A 198 7.91 -6.26 20.34
C GLY A 198 7.67 -7.45 21.29
N GLN A 199 7.40 -7.17 22.56
CA GLN A 199 7.16 -8.17 23.61
C GLN A 199 5.81 -8.87 23.47
N SER A 200 4.83 -8.24 22.81
CA SER A 200 3.49 -8.81 22.61
C SER A 200 3.37 -9.58 21.29
N ARG A 201 4.45 -9.70 20.53
CA ARG A 201 4.47 -10.41 19.24
C ARG A 201 4.64 -11.90 19.50
N ARG A 202 3.76 -12.72 18.91
CA ARG A 202 3.94 -14.17 18.84
C ARG A 202 4.49 -14.52 17.46
N TYR A 203 5.61 -15.23 17.44
CA TYR A 203 6.22 -15.74 16.23
C TYR A 203 6.00 -17.25 16.21
N ASP A 204 5.48 -17.77 15.11
CA ASP A 204 5.59 -19.20 14.86
C ASP A 204 7.01 -19.44 14.35
N ILE A 205 7.75 -20.23 15.12
CA ILE A 205 9.07 -20.70 14.74
C ILE A 205 8.83 -22.01 13.99
N GLU A 206 9.02 -22.00 12.66
CA GLU A 206 9.08 -23.25 11.91
C GLU A 206 10.38 -23.98 12.30
N GLU A 207 10.27 -24.98 13.16
CA GLU A 207 11.37 -25.91 13.45
C GLU A 207 11.83 -26.55 12.12
N GLY A 208 13.07 -26.26 11.70
CA GLY A 208 13.71 -26.87 10.54
C GLY A 208 14.12 -25.92 9.41
N MET A 209 13.73 -24.64 9.45
CA MET A 209 14.25 -23.61 8.53
C MET A 209 15.24 -22.68 9.24
N GLU A 210 16.41 -23.22 9.55
CA GLU A 210 17.58 -22.42 9.89
C GLU A 210 18.27 -22.01 8.59
N PHE A 211 18.50 -20.72 8.39
CA PHE A 211 19.37 -20.25 7.32
C PHE A 211 20.52 -19.45 7.90
N TYR A 212 21.70 -19.72 7.37
CA TYR A 212 22.92 -19.00 7.71
C TYR A 212 22.92 -17.70 6.92
N ALA A 213 22.80 -16.58 7.63
CA ALA A 213 22.81 -15.26 7.03
C ALA A 213 24.17 -14.59 7.31
N GLY A 214 25.04 -14.56 6.30
CA GLY A 214 26.32 -13.83 6.33
C GLY A 214 27.52 -14.65 6.82
N GLU A 215 28.71 -14.06 6.69
CA GLU A 215 30.01 -14.64 7.06
C GLU A 215 30.15 -14.93 8.56
N SER A 216 29.25 -14.38 9.40
CA SER A 216 29.26 -14.59 10.86
C SER A 216 28.73 -15.96 11.29
N GLY A 217 28.14 -16.77 10.40
CA GLY A 217 27.61 -18.08 10.74
C GLY A 217 26.44 -18.06 11.73
N GLU A 218 25.84 -16.88 11.99
CA GLU A 218 24.71 -16.75 12.89
C GLU A 218 23.47 -17.42 12.27
N LYS A 219 22.94 -18.42 12.98
CA LYS A 219 21.68 -19.07 12.65
C LYS A 219 20.54 -18.07 12.81
N LYS A 220 19.94 -17.63 11.70
CA LYS A 220 18.69 -16.88 11.74
C LYS A 220 17.55 -17.85 11.48
N VAL A 221 16.64 -17.94 12.45
CA VAL A 221 15.40 -18.71 12.34
C VAL A 221 14.39 -17.87 11.59
N LYS A 222 13.68 -18.48 10.61
CA LYS A 222 12.54 -17.83 9.96
C LYS A 222 11.44 -17.57 10.99
N GLN A 223 11.34 -16.34 11.43
CA GLN A 223 10.25 -15.92 12.30
C GLN A 223 9.07 -15.46 11.42
N VAL A 224 8.04 -16.28 11.31
CA VAL A 224 6.78 -15.90 10.63
C VAL A 224 5.81 -15.40 11.69
N VAL A 225 5.41 -14.13 11.59
CA VAL A 225 4.42 -13.56 12.50
C VAL A 225 3.03 -13.83 11.95
N VAL A 226 2.15 -14.41 12.76
CA VAL A 226 0.72 -14.45 12.47
C VAL A 226 0.10 -13.16 13.02
N PRO A 227 -0.34 -12.19 12.18
CA PRO A 227 -0.87 -10.94 12.68
C PRO A 227 -2.11 -11.18 13.55
N MET A 228 -2.26 -10.39 14.62
CA MET A 228 -3.39 -10.51 15.57
C MET A 228 -4.76 -10.39 14.90
N GLY A 229 -4.87 -9.64 13.80
CA GLY A 229 -6.09 -9.60 12.99
C GLY A 229 -6.41 -10.94 12.33
N ALA A 230 -5.40 -11.64 11.80
CA ALA A 230 -5.57 -12.99 11.26
C ALA A 230 -5.88 -14.00 12.36
N LEU A 231 -5.21 -13.93 13.52
CA LEU A 231 -5.55 -14.74 14.69
C LEU A 231 -6.98 -14.48 15.17
N GLY A 232 -7.43 -13.23 15.19
CA GLY A 232 -8.80 -12.85 15.55
C GLY A 232 -9.83 -13.38 14.55
N ILE A 233 -9.52 -13.39 13.25
CA ILE A 233 -10.35 -14.02 12.22
C ILE A 233 -10.41 -15.53 12.48
N VAL A 234 -9.27 -16.21 12.63
CA VAL A 234 -9.19 -17.65 12.89
C VAL A 234 -9.93 -18.02 14.17
N GLN A 235 -9.74 -17.26 15.26
CA GLN A 235 -10.43 -17.45 16.52
C GLN A 235 -11.95 -17.30 16.36
N LYS A 236 -12.42 -16.24 15.68
CA LYS A 236 -13.85 -16.03 15.46
C LYS A 236 -14.47 -17.12 14.59
N HIS A 237 -13.74 -17.63 13.60
CA HIS A 237 -14.16 -18.80 12.83
C HIS A 237 -14.19 -20.06 13.68
N THR A 238 -13.20 -20.26 14.55
CA THR A 238 -13.11 -21.40 15.46
C THR A 238 -14.26 -21.39 16.47
N GLU A 239 -14.59 -20.23 17.04
CA GLU A 239 -15.72 -20.04 17.95
C GLU A 239 -17.05 -20.32 17.24
N ARG A 240 -17.22 -19.83 16.00
CA ARG A 240 -18.39 -20.16 15.17
C ARG A 240 -18.50 -21.66 14.90
N MET A 241 -17.40 -22.32 14.54
CA MET A 241 -17.37 -23.77 14.31
C MET A 241 -17.73 -24.54 15.59
N ARG A 242 -17.21 -24.12 16.74
CA ARG A 242 -17.57 -24.73 18.04
C ARG A 242 -19.04 -24.54 18.39
N GLY A 243 -19.58 -23.35 18.13
CA GLY A 243 -21.02 -23.07 18.27
C GLY A 243 -21.84 -24.01 17.40
N PHE A 244 -21.45 -24.13 16.13
CA PHE A 244 -22.11 -25.02 15.18
C PHE A 244 -22.05 -26.50 15.60
N VAL A 245 -20.90 -26.99 16.07
CA VAL A 245 -20.76 -28.38 16.57
C VAL A 245 -21.67 -28.63 17.77
N LYS A 246 -21.85 -27.65 18.66
CA LYS A 246 -22.80 -27.76 19.78
C LYS A 246 -24.25 -27.83 19.30
N GLU A 247 -24.62 -26.98 18.34
CA GLU A 247 -25.95 -27.05 17.71
C GLU A 247 -26.18 -28.39 17.01
N MET A 248 -25.16 -28.93 16.32
CA MET A 248 -25.23 -30.26 15.69
C MET A 248 -25.50 -31.39 16.69
N ALA A 249 -24.87 -31.34 17.86
CA ALA A 249 -25.07 -32.36 18.89
C ALA A 249 -26.53 -32.38 19.37
N VAL A 250 -27.12 -31.21 19.61
CA VAL A 250 -28.51 -31.06 20.05
C VAL A 250 -29.50 -31.54 18.98
N VAL A 251 -29.29 -31.16 17.71
CA VAL A 251 -30.18 -31.56 16.61
C VAL A 251 -30.11 -33.06 16.33
N LYS A 252 -28.91 -33.67 16.41
CA LYS A 252 -28.76 -35.13 16.28
C LYS A 252 -29.49 -35.91 17.36
N GLU A 253 -29.56 -35.38 18.58
CA GLU A 253 -30.31 -35.99 19.68
C GLU A 253 -31.83 -35.88 19.50
N GLN A 254 -32.32 -34.84 18.80
CA GLN A 254 -33.75 -34.53 18.69
C GLN A 254 -34.41 -35.04 17.41
N GLU A 255 -33.74 -34.98 16.25
CA GLU A 255 -34.37 -35.15 14.93
C GLU A 255 -33.77 -36.28 14.08
N GLY A 256 -32.76 -37.00 14.58
CA GLY A 256 -32.02 -38.01 13.82
C GLY A 256 -31.00 -37.39 12.84
N ASP A 257 -30.20 -38.25 12.18
CA ASP A 257 -29.02 -37.82 11.42
C ASP A 257 -29.39 -37.18 10.06
N ASN A 258 -29.75 -35.89 10.08
CA ASN A 258 -30.03 -35.11 8.88
C ASN A 258 -28.84 -34.20 8.48
N GLY A 259 -27.65 -34.80 8.35
CA GLY A 259 -26.38 -34.09 8.17
C GLY A 259 -26.31 -33.22 6.92
N GLN A 260 -26.98 -33.58 5.82
CA GLN A 260 -26.91 -32.84 4.54
C GLN A 260 -27.64 -31.50 4.56
N ALA A 261 -28.84 -31.42 5.16
CA ALA A 261 -29.58 -30.16 5.28
C ALA A 261 -28.84 -29.12 6.16
N MET A 262 -28.08 -29.61 7.14
CA MET A 262 -27.29 -28.81 8.07
C MET A 262 -26.01 -28.26 7.44
N VAL A 263 -25.28 -29.07 6.66
CA VAL A 263 -24.12 -28.60 5.86
C VAL A 263 -24.56 -27.53 4.86
N ALA A 264 -25.68 -27.74 4.16
CA ALA A 264 -26.24 -26.73 3.26
C ALA A 264 -26.62 -25.42 3.96
N ARG A 265 -27.07 -25.48 5.23
CA ARG A 265 -27.37 -24.29 6.05
C ARG A 265 -26.11 -23.60 6.55
N PHE A 266 -25.05 -24.34 6.86
CA PHE A 266 -23.74 -23.78 7.18
C PHE A 266 -23.15 -23.05 5.98
N ASP A 267 -23.11 -23.70 4.81
CA ASP A 267 -22.58 -23.12 3.57
C ASP A 267 -23.36 -21.87 3.14
N LYS A 268 -24.67 -21.81 3.40
CA LYS A 268 -25.50 -20.62 3.16
C LYS A 268 -25.13 -19.41 4.04
N ASN A 269 -24.53 -19.63 5.22
CA ASN A 269 -24.18 -18.58 6.18
C ASN A 269 -22.67 -18.28 6.23
N VAL A 270 -21.84 -19.03 5.51
CA VAL A 270 -20.44 -18.69 5.28
C VAL A 270 -20.38 -17.71 4.12
N SER A 271 -19.91 -16.49 4.37
CA SER A 271 -19.80 -15.41 3.37
C SER A 271 -18.72 -15.62 2.31
N PHE A 272 -18.13 -16.82 2.26
CA PHE A 272 -17.22 -17.28 1.22
C PHE A 272 -17.76 -18.59 0.66
N ILE A 273 -18.40 -18.52 -0.50
CA ILE A 273 -18.65 -19.71 -1.31
C ILE A 273 -17.26 -20.17 -1.78
N MET A 274 -16.71 -21.22 -1.16
CA MET A 274 -15.65 -21.98 -1.81
C MET A 274 -16.30 -22.74 -2.96
N THR A 275 -16.39 -22.10 -4.13
CA THR A 275 -16.69 -22.82 -5.37
C THR A 275 -15.49 -23.74 -5.63
N TYR A 276 -15.60 -24.99 -5.20
CA TYR A 276 -14.82 -26.06 -5.80
C TYR A 276 -15.30 -26.19 -7.25
N SER A 277 -14.58 -25.56 -8.17
CA SER A 277 -14.69 -25.92 -9.58
C SER A 277 -14.06 -27.32 -9.73
N SER A 278 -14.90 -28.35 -9.69
CA SER A 278 -14.53 -29.73 -10.03
C SER A 278 -14.47 -29.95 -11.55
N GLN A 279 -14.35 -28.88 -12.34
CA GLN A 279 -14.18 -28.95 -13.79
C GLN A 279 -12.96 -28.15 -14.22
N VAL A 280 -11.78 -28.67 -13.92
CA VAL A 280 -10.62 -28.47 -14.78
C VAL A 280 -10.43 -29.81 -15.50
N PRO A 281 -10.76 -29.94 -16.79
CA PRO A 281 -10.35 -31.10 -17.54
C PRO A 281 -8.82 -31.09 -17.61
N ILE A 282 -8.21 -32.12 -17.03
CA ILE A 282 -6.80 -32.43 -17.25
C ILE A 282 -6.68 -32.82 -18.72
N LEU A 283 -6.29 -31.85 -19.56
CA LEU A 283 -5.84 -32.10 -20.91
C LEU A 283 -4.35 -32.46 -20.83
N TRP A 284 -4.10 -33.77 -20.89
CA TRP A 284 -2.83 -34.31 -21.33
C TRP A 284 -2.75 -34.15 -22.84
N ILE A 285 -1.93 -33.21 -23.33
CA ILE A 285 -1.07 -33.35 -24.52
C ILE A 285 0.19 -32.51 -24.26
#